data_AF-A0A9P6X8I1-F1
#
_entry.id   AF-A0A9P6X8I1-F1
#
_cell.length_a   1.000
_cell.length_b   1.000
_cell.length_c   1.000
_cell.angle_alpha   90.00
_cell.angle_beta   90.00
_cell.angle_gamma   90.00
#
_symmetry.space_group_name_H-M   'P 1'
#
loop_
_entity.id
_entity.type
_entity.pdbx_description
1 polymer ?
#
loop_
_entity_poly.entity_id
_entity_poly.type
_entity_poly.pdbx_seq_one_letter_code
_entity_poly.pdbx_strand_id
1 'polypeptide(L)'
;MYPNSKMVKRTYNFYALGLSLGAILDITNPLDYIKALSQIMAEFERHTDESKQKMKNIFRKTKTDNSDNTGDYGYLILPHIPFEMDYLETFFTLIDIIAEAYYKLLVGTEGPICTQAFFELVLKCDGKFKKIVSMVTKELDQMARDAIKDELRMIDPISQATRTNYPIEFEGDT
;
A
#
# COMPACT_ATOMS: atom_id res chain seq x y z
N MET A 1 11.37 4.48 -10.03
CA MET A 1 10.16 5.24 -9.65
C MET A 1 8.96 4.60 -10.31
N TYR A 2 7.97 4.15 -9.53
CA TYR A 2 6.85 3.36 -10.04
C TYR A 2 5.87 4.24 -10.84
N PRO A 3 5.69 4.02 -12.16
CA PRO A 3 4.79 4.84 -12.99
C PRO A 3 3.30 4.63 -12.68
N ASN A 4 2.97 3.72 -11.77
CA ASN A 4 1.61 3.31 -11.44
C ASN A 4 0.96 4.29 -10.45
N SER A 5 0.03 5.11 -10.94
CA SER A 5 -0.75 6.07 -10.12
C SER A 5 -1.49 5.42 -8.94
N LYS A 6 -1.83 4.13 -9.02
CA LYS A 6 -2.42 3.37 -7.91
C LYS A 6 -1.39 3.05 -6.82
N MET A 7 -0.11 2.84 -7.18
CA MET A 7 0.97 2.64 -6.22
C MET A 7 1.24 3.93 -5.47
N VAL A 8 1.38 5.06 -6.17
CA VAL A 8 1.56 6.39 -5.57
C VAL A 8 0.49 6.69 -4.53
N LYS A 9 -0.79 6.53 -4.90
CA LYS A 9 -1.90 6.73 -3.95
C LYS A 9 -1.83 5.81 -2.73
N ARG A 10 -1.45 4.55 -2.93
CA ARG A 10 -1.28 3.60 -1.82
C ARG A 10 -0.10 3.95 -0.94
N THR A 11 0.99 4.51 -1.48
CA THR A 11 2.12 4.99 -0.69
C THR A 11 1.65 5.98 0.37
N TYR A 12 0.87 7.00 -0.03
CA TYR A 12 0.32 7.97 0.93
C TYR A 12 -0.58 7.32 1.97
N ASN A 13 -1.41 6.37 1.56
CA ASN A 13 -2.28 5.64 2.49
C ASN A 13 -1.47 4.82 3.50
N PHE A 14 -0.45 4.09 3.04
CA PHE A 14 0.42 3.27 3.91
C PHE A 14 1.19 4.13 4.89
N TYR A 15 1.68 5.27 4.44
CA TYR A 15 2.34 6.23 5.32
C TYR A 15 1.40 6.78 6.40
N ALA A 16 0.21 7.22 6.01
CA ALA A 16 -0.82 7.68 6.94
C ALA A 16 -1.18 6.61 7.98
N LEU A 17 -1.33 5.35 7.54
CA LEU A 17 -1.58 4.22 8.42
C LEU A 17 -0.40 4.00 9.39
N GLY A 18 0.83 3.98 8.89
CA GLY A 18 2.03 3.80 9.71
C GLY A 18 2.15 4.83 10.82
N LEU A 19 1.92 6.12 10.52
CA LEU A 19 1.91 7.18 11.53
C LEU A 19 0.81 7.00 12.56
N SER A 20 -0.39 6.63 12.11
CA SER A 20 -1.55 6.42 12.99
C SER A 20 -1.32 5.26 13.95
N LEU A 21 -0.76 4.16 13.45
CA LEU A 21 -0.39 3.01 14.26
C LEU A 21 0.71 3.37 15.27
N GLY A 22 1.75 4.10 14.83
CA GLY A 22 2.81 4.58 15.71
C GLY A 22 2.29 5.45 16.85
N ALA A 23 1.30 6.31 16.58
CA ALA A 23 0.71 7.22 17.56
C ALA A 23 -0.07 6.54 18.69
N ILE A 24 -0.45 5.26 18.55
CA ILE A 24 -1.14 4.51 19.60
C ILE A 24 -0.24 3.51 20.34
N LEU A 25 1.05 3.41 19.97
CA LEU A 25 1.98 2.47 20.60
C LEU A 25 2.34 2.83 22.04
N ASP A 26 2.04 4.04 22.51
CA ASP A 26 2.23 4.47 23.88
C ASP A 26 1.06 4.10 24.82
N ILE A 27 -0.10 3.71 24.27
CA ILE A 27 -1.28 3.30 25.06
C ILE A 27 -0.92 2.06 25.90
N THR A 28 -0.98 2.20 27.22
CA THR A 28 -0.58 1.14 28.15
C THR A 28 -1.68 0.12 28.42
N ASN A 29 -2.95 0.56 28.42
CA ASN A 29 -4.09 -0.33 28.63
C ASN A 29 -4.35 -1.19 27.37
N PRO A 30 -4.28 -2.53 27.46
CA PRO A 30 -4.45 -3.41 26.30
C PRO A 30 -5.83 -3.33 25.65
N LEU A 31 -6.88 -3.11 26.44
CA LEU A 31 -8.27 -2.99 25.94
C LEU A 31 -8.47 -1.67 25.18
N ASP A 32 -7.90 -0.59 25.68
CA ASP A 32 -7.98 0.70 24.99
C ASP A 32 -7.12 0.69 23.73
N TYR A 33 -5.95 0.06 23.79
CA TYR A 33 -5.08 -0.14 22.64
C TYR A 33 -5.77 -0.91 21.51
N ILE A 34 -6.38 -2.08 21.79
CA ILE A 34 -7.03 -2.86 20.74
C ILE A 34 -8.26 -2.15 20.16
N LYS A 35 -8.97 -1.34 20.96
CA LYS A 35 -10.08 -0.52 20.46
C LYS A 35 -9.57 0.57 19.53
N ALA A 36 -8.51 1.28 19.92
CA ALA A 36 -7.88 2.30 19.09
C ALA A 36 -7.34 1.70 17.77
N LEU A 37 -6.65 0.56 17.85
CA LEU A 37 -6.17 -0.19 16.69
C LEU A 37 -7.33 -0.58 15.76
N SER A 38 -8.41 -1.16 16.31
CA SER A 38 -9.59 -1.52 15.53
C SER A 38 -10.23 -0.31 14.86
N GLN A 39 -10.25 0.84 15.52
CA GLN A 39 -10.81 2.08 15.00
C GLN A 39 -9.97 2.64 13.85
N ILE A 40 -8.64 2.72 14.00
CA ILE A 40 -7.71 3.10 12.93
C ILE A 40 -7.93 2.22 11.70
N MET A 41 -8.02 0.90 11.91
CA MET A 41 -8.20 -0.03 10.80
C MET A 41 -9.58 0.09 10.13
N ALA A 42 -10.61 0.53 10.85
CA ALA A 42 -11.93 0.83 10.26
C ALA A 42 -11.90 2.14 9.45
N GLU A 43 -11.27 3.18 9.99
CA GLU A 43 -11.07 4.47 9.33
C GLU A 43 -10.24 4.32 8.05
N PHE A 44 -9.16 3.54 8.11
CA PHE A 44 -8.32 3.24 6.95
C PHE A 44 -9.10 2.57 5.81
N GLU A 45 -9.91 1.55 6.12
CA GLU A 45 -10.75 0.90 5.09
C GLU A 45 -11.72 1.89 4.45
N ARG A 46 -12.43 2.69 5.26
CA ARG A 46 -13.35 3.72 4.77
C ARG A 46 -12.63 4.71 3.84
N HIS A 47 -11.46 5.20 4.25
CA HIS A 47 -10.65 6.13 3.47
C HIS A 47 -10.23 5.56 2.11
N THR A 48 -9.80 4.28 2.09
CA THR A 48 -9.38 3.61 0.87
C THR A 48 -10.54 3.23 -0.07
N ASP A 49 -11.76 3.07 0.46
CA ASP A 49 -12.96 2.74 -0.32
C ASP A 49 -13.68 3.98 -0.87
N GLU A 50 -13.80 5.08 -0.12
CA GLU A 50 -14.34 6.36 -0.63
C GLU A 50 -13.53 6.85 -1.84
N SER A 51 -12.22 6.63 -1.77
CA SER A 51 -11.26 6.83 -2.84
C SER A 51 -11.60 6.11 -4.15
N LYS A 52 -12.31 4.98 -4.10
CA LYS A 52 -12.80 4.23 -5.27
C LYS A 52 -14.16 4.74 -5.74
N GLN A 53 -14.98 5.24 -4.82
CA GLN A 53 -16.34 5.73 -5.07
C GLN A 53 -16.35 7.11 -5.74
N LYS A 54 -15.40 8.00 -5.40
CA LYS A 54 -15.21 9.28 -6.10
C LYS A 54 -14.94 9.09 -7.60
N MET A 55 -14.21 8.05 -8.02
CA MET A 55 -13.98 7.76 -9.45
C MET A 55 -15.23 7.30 -10.20
N LYS A 56 -16.17 6.62 -9.53
CA LYS A 56 -17.46 6.23 -10.14
C LYS A 56 -18.39 7.43 -10.34
N ASN A 57 -18.23 8.48 -9.53
CA ASN A 57 -19.08 9.65 -9.57
C ASN A 57 -18.59 10.74 -10.55
N ILE A 58 -17.45 10.55 -11.22
CA ILE A 58 -16.89 11.53 -12.20
C ILE A 58 -17.79 11.69 -13.44
N PHE A 59 -18.64 10.71 -13.77
CA PHE A 59 -19.59 10.83 -14.89
C PHE A 59 -20.90 11.55 -14.54
N ARG A 60 -21.07 12.03 -13.30
CA ARG A 60 -22.19 12.88 -12.93
C ARG A 60 -21.72 13.99 -11.98
N LYS A 61 -21.84 15.21 -12.50
CA LYS A 61 -22.07 16.49 -11.83
C LYS A 61 -20.90 17.49 -11.85
N THR A 62 -21.16 18.51 -12.66
CA THR A 62 -20.72 19.90 -12.61
C THR A 62 -21.06 20.58 -11.26
N LYS A 63 -20.28 21.63 -10.95
CA LYS A 63 -20.30 22.56 -9.80
C LYS A 63 -19.56 22.10 -8.54
N THR A 64 -18.29 22.49 -8.56
CA THR A 64 -17.35 22.72 -7.48
C THR A 64 -17.96 23.50 -6.32
N ASP A 65 -17.98 22.89 -5.15
CA ASP A 65 -17.81 23.61 -3.88
C ASP A 65 -16.70 22.89 -3.10
N ASN A 66 -15.72 23.66 -2.67
CA ASN A 66 -14.44 23.19 -2.15
C ASN A 66 -14.58 23.03 -0.62
N SER A 67 -15.17 21.91 -0.19
CA SER A 67 -15.21 21.53 1.23
C SER A 67 -14.07 20.57 1.53
N ASP A 68 -13.11 21.10 2.28
CA ASP A 68 -11.99 20.40 2.89
C ASP A 68 -12.50 19.23 3.75
N ASN A 69 -12.54 18.02 3.17
CA ASN A 69 -13.02 16.78 3.81
C ASN A 69 -11.97 16.20 4.79
N THR A 70 -11.24 17.06 5.47
CA THR A 70 -10.18 16.71 6.43
C THR A 70 -10.76 16.40 7.83
N GLY A 71 -12.08 16.51 8.01
CA GLY A 71 -12.73 16.54 9.33
C GLY A 71 -13.44 15.28 9.86
N ASP A 72 -13.30 14.08 9.27
CA ASP A 72 -14.09 12.90 9.73
C ASP A 72 -13.24 11.68 10.18
N TYR A 73 -11.92 11.83 10.28
CA TYR A 73 -11.01 10.77 10.74
C TYR A 73 -10.45 11.16 12.11
N GLY A 74 -10.90 10.49 13.17
CA GLY A 74 -10.49 10.81 14.54
C GLY A 74 -9.13 10.22 14.93
N TYR A 75 -8.71 9.16 14.23
CA TYR A 75 -7.49 8.41 14.55
C TYR A 75 -6.55 8.23 13.35
N LEU A 76 -7.00 8.44 12.11
CA LEU A 76 -6.15 8.40 10.93
C LEU A 76 -5.44 9.74 10.68
N ILE A 77 -4.11 9.75 10.78
CA ILE A 77 -3.27 10.93 10.56
C ILE A 77 -2.97 11.08 9.05
N LEU A 78 -3.31 12.25 8.49
CA LEU A 78 -3.09 12.59 7.07
C LEU A 78 -2.10 13.77 6.95
N PRO A 79 -0.78 13.52 6.97
CA PRO A 79 0.21 14.58 6.84
C PRO A 79 0.39 15.04 5.39
N HIS A 80 0.74 16.31 5.20
CA HIS A 80 1.18 16.84 3.91
C HIS A 80 2.68 16.55 3.71
N ILE A 81 3.03 15.93 2.59
CA ILE A 81 4.41 15.48 2.31
C ILE A 81 4.95 16.23 1.09
N PRO A 82 6.06 16.97 1.22
CA PRO A 82 6.58 17.82 0.14
C PRO A 82 7.47 17.06 -0.87
N PHE A 83 7.64 15.76 -0.72
CA PHE A 83 8.48 14.91 -1.57
C PHE A 83 7.74 13.65 -2.01
N GLU A 84 8.15 13.10 -3.14
CA GLU A 84 7.64 11.81 -3.61
C GLU A 84 8.22 10.68 -2.77
N MET A 85 7.35 9.79 -2.33
CA MET A 85 7.69 8.71 -1.43
C MET A 85 7.81 7.38 -2.19
N ASP A 86 8.83 6.59 -1.88
CA ASP A 86 9.01 5.28 -2.51
C ASP A 86 8.00 4.26 -1.97
N TYR A 87 7.33 3.56 -2.89
CA TYR A 87 6.23 2.66 -2.54
C TYR A 87 6.68 1.44 -1.73
N LEU A 88 7.78 0.79 -2.10
CA LEU A 88 8.22 -0.42 -1.41
C LEU A 88 8.88 -0.07 -0.09
N GLU A 89 9.67 0.99 -0.04
CA GLU A 89 10.25 1.48 1.21
C GLU A 89 9.17 1.82 2.25
N THR A 90 8.12 2.53 1.82
CA THR A 90 6.97 2.85 2.68
C THR A 90 6.22 1.61 3.13
N PHE A 91 6.11 0.61 2.25
CA PHE A 91 5.48 -0.64 2.62
C PHE A 91 6.32 -1.42 3.65
N PHE A 92 7.64 -1.52 3.48
CA PHE A 92 8.50 -2.21 4.43
C PHE A 92 8.49 -1.53 5.81
N THR A 93 8.58 -0.20 5.85
CA THR A 93 8.44 0.55 7.11
C THR A 93 7.06 0.35 7.75
N LEU A 94 5.98 0.26 6.96
CA LEU A 94 4.66 -0.11 7.49
C LEU A 94 4.65 -1.52 8.09
N ILE A 95 5.33 -2.50 7.47
CA ILE A 95 5.46 -3.86 8.02
C ILE A 95 6.16 -3.83 9.38
N ASP A 96 7.23 -3.06 9.53
CA ASP A 96 7.94 -2.92 10.81
C ASP A 96 7.02 -2.37 11.91
N ILE A 97 6.24 -1.33 11.59
CA ILE A 97 5.25 -0.77 12.54
C ILE A 97 4.13 -1.77 12.84
N ILE A 98 3.66 -2.55 11.87
CA ILE A 98 2.68 -3.62 12.09
C ILE A 98 3.27 -4.70 13.01
N ALA A 99 4.53 -5.09 12.82
CA ALA A 99 5.21 -6.05 13.68
C ALA A 99 5.27 -5.54 15.14
N GLU A 100 5.59 -4.26 15.33
CA GLU A 100 5.57 -3.62 16.65
C GLU A 100 4.16 -3.62 17.27
N ALA A 101 3.11 -3.39 16.46
CA ALA A 101 1.73 -3.48 16.93
C ALA A 101 1.37 -4.90 17.41
N TYR A 102 1.80 -5.95 16.71
CA TYR A 102 1.62 -7.34 17.17
C TYR A 102 2.44 -7.64 18.43
N TYR A 103 3.68 -7.16 18.50
CA TYR A 103 4.53 -7.32 19.68
C TYR A 103 3.87 -6.71 20.92
N LYS A 104 3.31 -5.50 20.79
CA LYS A 104 2.57 -4.84 21.86
C LYS A 104 1.31 -5.61 22.28
N LEU A 105 0.57 -6.20 21.34
CA LEU A 105 -0.55 -7.09 21.68
C LEU A 105 -0.08 -8.33 22.44
N LEU A 106 1.05 -8.93 22.05
CA LEU A 106 1.59 -10.11 22.70
C LEU A 106 1.98 -9.80 24.16
N VAL A 107 2.78 -8.76 24.39
CA VAL A 107 3.21 -8.36 25.74
C VAL A 107 2.04 -7.86 26.59
N GLY A 108 1.08 -7.17 25.98
CA GLY A 108 -0.11 -6.65 26.67
C GLY A 108 -1.13 -7.71 27.08
N THR A 109 -0.93 -8.99 26.75
CA THR A 109 -1.91 -10.07 27.04
C THR A 109 -1.60 -10.89 28.30
N GLU A 110 -0.65 -10.48 29.12
CA GLU A 110 -0.36 -11.13 30.39
C GLU A 110 -1.47 -10.84 31.42
N GLY A 111 -2.47 -11.73 31.52
CA GLY A 111 -3.52 -11.65 32.55
C GLY A 111 -4.94 -12.06 32.09
N PRO A 112 -5.99 -11.85 32.92
CA PRO A 112 -7.37 -12.27 32.64
C PRO A 112 -8.10 -11.41 31.57
N ILE A 113 -7.36 -10.60 30.81
CA ILE A 113 -7.85 -9.65 29.80
C ILE A 113 -8.22 -10.32 28.47
N CYS A 114 -7.76 -11.55 28.25
CA CYS A 114 -7.98 -12.38 27.07
C CYS A 114 -9.40 -12.97 26.99
N THR A 115 -10.40 -12.08 26.95
CA THR A 115 -11.80 -12.46 26.73
C THR A 115 -12.04 -12.82 25.26
N GLN A 116 -13.14 -13.53 24.97
CA GLN A 116 -13.53 -13.83 23.59
C GLN A 116 -13.68 -12.55 22.74
N ALA A 117 -14.32 -11.51 23.29
CA ALA A 117 -14.51 -10.24 22.59
C ALA A 117 -13.18 -9.54 22.25
N PHE A 118 -12.18 -9.67 23.12
CA PHE A 118 -10.82 -9.16 22.85
C PHE A 118 -10.20 -9.88 21.64
N PHE A 119 -10.23 -11.22 21.62
CA PHE A 119 -9.69 -12.00 20.50
C PHE A 119 -10.43 -11.73 19.19
N GLU A 120 -11.75 -11.51 19.22
CA GLU A 120 -12.51 -11.13 18.04
C GLU A 120 -12.03 -9.81 17.42
N LEU A 121 -11.70 -8.81 18.25
CA LEU A 121 -11.13 -7.55 17.78
C LEU A 121 -9.72 -7.74 17.20
N VAL A 122 -8.88 -8.54 17.87
CA VAL A 122 -7.53 -8.87 17.38
C VAL A 122 -7.60 -9.55 16.01
N LEU A 123 -8.43 -10.59 15.87
CA LEU A 123 -8.61 -11.32 14.61
C LEU A 123 -9.18 -10.45 13.49
N LYS A 124 -10.06 -9.50 13.83
CA LYS A 124 -10.58 -8.52 12.87
C LYS A 124 -9.48 -7.60 12.34
N CYS A 125 -8.58 -7.12 13.21
CA CYS A 125 -7.43 -6.31 12.80
C CYS A 125 -6.45 -7.13 11.97
N ASP A 126 -6.14 -8.34 12.41
CA ASP A 126 -5.26 -9.29 11.72
C ASP A 126 -5.75 -9.59 10.29
N GLY A 127 -7.05 -9.82 10.10
CA GLY A 127 -7.65 -9.99 8.78
C GLY A 127 -7.38 -8.82 7.82
N LYS A 128 -7.41 -7.59 8.35
CA LYS A 128 -7.17 -6.37 7.56
C LYS A 128 -5.68 -6.19 7.23
N PHE A 129 -4.78 -6.46 8.17
CA PHE A 129 -3.33 -6.45 7.89
C PHE A 129 -2.97 -7.49 6.83
N LYS A 130 -3.44 -8.74 6.97
CA LYS A 130 -3.21 -9.80 5.98
C LYS A 130 -3.69 -9.42 4.58
N LYS A 131 -4.80 -8.68 4.48
CA LYS A 131 -5.31 -8.19 3.18
C LYS A 131 -4.33 -7.20 2.53
N ILE A 132 -3.74 -6.29 3.30
CA ILE A 132 -2.72 -5.35 2.82
C ILE A 132 -1.47 -6.12 2.37
N VAL A 133 -0.92 -6.96 3.25
CA VAL A 133 0.30 -7.75 2.97
C VAL A 133 0.11 -8.61 1.73
N SER A 134 -0.98 -9.40 1.68
CA SER A 134 -1.26 -10.29 0.55
C SER A 134 -1.40 -9.55 -0.78
N MET A 135 -2.02 -8.37 -0.78
CA MET A 135 -2.14 -7.55 -1.98
C MET A 135 -0.76 -7.13 -2.50
N VAL A 136 0.10 -6.60 -1.62
CA VAL A 136 1.43 -6.09 -2.03
C VAL A 136 2.35 -7.24 -2.43
N THR A 137 2.35 -8.37 -1.71
CA THR A 137 3.16 -9.54 -2.07
C THR A 137 2.79 -10.10 -3.44
N LYS A 138 1.49 -10.14 -3.80
CA LYS A 138 1.06 -10.56 -5.15
C LYS A 138 1.52 -9.59 -6.22
N GLU A 139 1.47 -8.29 -5.94
CA GLU A 139 1.93 -7.26 -6.87
C GLU A 139 3.45 -7.34 -7.07
N LEU A 140 4.21 -7.61 -5.99
CA LEU A 140 5.65 -7.85 -6.04
C LEU A 140 6.01 -9.08 -6.88
N ASP A 141 5.32 -10.21 -6.69
CA ASP A 141 5.52 -11.41 -7.51
C ASP A 141 5.27 -11.12 -9.00
N GLN A 142 4.22 -10.34 -9.31
CA GLN A 142 3.93 -9.94 -10.67
C GLN A 142 5.04 -9.05 -11.26
N MET A 143 5.48 -8.03 -10.52
CA MET A 143 6.57 -7.15 -10.95
C MET A 143 7.87 -7.92 -11.18
N ALA A 144 8.20 -8.87 -10.31
CA ALA A 144 9.38 -9.72 -10.47
C ALA A 144 9.29 -10.59 -11.74
N ARG A 145 8.13 -11.19 -12.01
CA ARG A 145 7.92 -11.99 -13.23
C ARG A 145 8.03 -11.15 -14.50
N ASP A 146 7.50 -9.95 -14.50
CA ASP A 146 7.53 -9.08 -15.67
C ASP A 146 8.95 -8.54 -15.91
N ALA A 147 9.66 -8.14 -14.85
CA ALA A 147 11.08 -7.78 -14.94
C ALA A 147 11.92 -8.91 -15.53
N ILE A 148 11.76 -10.16 -15.05
CA ILE A 148 12.48 -11.32 -15.60
C ILE A 148 12.17 -11.53 -17.09
N LYS A 149 10.90 -11.40 -17.50
CA LYS A 149 10.51 -11.54 -18.92
C LYS A 149 11.12 -10.46 -19.79
N ASP A 150 11.18 -9.22 -19.31
CA ASP A 150 11.72 -8.09 -20.05
C ASP A 150 13.25 -8.24 -20.22
N GLU A 151 13.96 -8.65 -19.18
CA GLU A 151 15.39 -8.99 -19.27
C GLU A 151 15.64 -10.14 -20.26
N LEU A 152 14.81 -11.19 -20.25
CA LEU A 152 14.93 -12.29 -21.22
C LEU A 152 14.69 -11.85 -22.66
N ARG A 153 13.74 -10.93 -22.90
CA ARG A 153 13.48 -10.36 -24.24
C ARG A 153 14.66 -9.58 -24.79
N MET A 154 15.46 -8.96 -23.93
CA MET A 154 16.65 -8.21 -24.33
C MET A 154 17.81 -9.12 -24.77
N ILE A 155 17.80 -10.40 -24.38
CA ILE A 155 18.86 -11.37 -24.65
C ILE A 155 18.58 -12.21 -25.91
N ASP A 156 17.35 -12.18 -26.46
CA ASP A 156 16.94 -13.05 -27.57
C ASP A 156 17.83 -12.87 -28.82
N PRO A 157 18.60 -13.89 -29.26
CA PRO A 157 19.55 -13.79 -30.38
C PRO A 157 18.93 -13.31 -31.70
N ILE A 158 17.63 -13.56 -31.90
CA ILE A 158 16.90 -13.12 -33.10
C ILE A 158 16.72 -11.59 -33.13
N SER A 159 16.64 -10.94 -31.97
CA SER A 159 16.52 -9.47 -31.85
C SER A 159 17.82 -8.73 -32.20
N GLN A 160 18.98 -9.38 -32.02
CA GLN A 160 20.28 -8.85 -32.43
C GLN A 160 20.55 -9.10 -33.92
N ALA A 161 20.13 -10.25 -34.46
CA ALA A 161 20.30 -10.61 -35.86
C ALA A 161 19.59 -9.67 -36.85
N THR A 162 18.52 -8.99 -36.41
CA THR A 162 17.78 -8.03 -37.26
C THR A 162 18.44 -6.66 -37.38
N ARG A 163 19.46 -6.34 -36.55
CA ARG A 163 20.20 -5.06 -36.64
C ARG A 163 21.39 -5.09 -37.59
N THR A 164 21.81 -6.28 -38.06
CA THR A 164 23.04 -6.45 -38.87
C THR A 164 22.82 -6.54 -40.39
N ASN A 165 21.60 -6.44 -40.90
CA ASN A 165 21.39 -6.42 -42.35
C ASN A 165 21.47 -4.99 -42.91
N TYR A 166 22.69 -4.53 -43.22
CA TYR A 166 22.90 -3.44 -44.17
C TYR A 166 22.56 -3.89 -45.61
N PRO A 167 22.19 -2.96 -46.50
CA PRO A 167 21.74 -3.27 -47.85
C PRO A 167 22.92 -3.73 -48.71
N ILE A 168 22.74 -4.81 -49.45
CA ILE A 168 23.68 -5.20 -50.49
C ILE A 168 23.53 -4.18 -51.62
N GLU A 169 24.44 -3.21 -51.69
CA GLU A 169 24.66 -2.41 -52.90
C GLU A 169 25.15 -3.38 -53.98
N PHE A 170 24.32 -3.63 -54.98
CA PHE A 170 24.79 -4.25 -56.22
C PHE A 170 25.57 -3.19 -56.99
N GLU A 171 26.90 -3.19 -56.84
CA GLU A 171 27.79 -2.61 -57.85
C GLU A 171 27.47 -3.28 -59.18
N GLY A 172 26.95 -2.46 -60.11
CA GLY A 172 26.94 -2.82 -61.51
C GLY A 172 28.35 -2.76 -62.04
N ASP A 173 28.77 -3.79 -62.75
CA ASP A 173 29.80 -3.67 -63.76
C ASP A 173 29.22 -4.07 -65.12
N THR A 174 29.44 -3.11 -66.03
CA THR A 174 29.28 -3.02 -67.48
C THR A 174 29.19 -4.29 -68.31
#